data_AF-A0A2D8QMF4-F1
#
_entry.id   AF-A0A2D8QMF4-F1
#
_cell.length_a   1.000
_cell.length_b   1.000
_cell.length_c   1.000
_cell.angle_alpha   90.00
_cell.angle_beta   90.00
_cell.angle_gamma   90.00
#
_symmetry.space_group_name_H-M   'P 1'
#
loop_
_entity.id
_entity.type
_entity.pdbx_description
1 polymer ?
#
loop_
_entity_poly.entity_id
_entity_poly.type
_entity_poly.pdbx_seq_one_letter_code
_entity_poly.pdbx_strand_id
1 'polypeptide(L)' 'MYDSVKRFLVQVTEMGLLLIALAVVAGVIVGPGNVPFVGEVVSNLTALIKSLGDSGIVGLIAVGIIIWLLSKR' A
#
# COMPACT_ATOMS: atom_id res chain seq x y z
N MET A 1 23.10 -13.10 -8.69
CA MET A 1 23.00 -11.81 -7.95
C MET A 1 21.67 -11.12 -8.21
N TYR A 2 21.28 -10.90 -9.47
CA TYR A 2 19.96 -10.32 -9.82
C TYR A 2 18.80 -11.07 -9.16
N ASP A 3 18.77 -12.41 -9.23
CA ASP A 3 17.70 -13.21 -8.63
C ASP A 3 17.62 -13.10 -7.11
N SER A 4 18.78 -12.97 -6.45
CA SER A 4 18.87 -12.79 -5.00
C SER A 4 18.30 -11.44 -4.57
N VAL A 5 18.63 -10.37 -5.30
CA VAL A 5 18.11 -9.01 -5.04
C VAL A 5 16.61 -8.96 -5.34
N LYS A 6 16.17 -9.53 -6.46
CA LYS A 6 14.74 -9.63 -6.81
C LYS A 6 13.96 -10.35 -5.72
N ARG A 7 14.45 -11.51 -5.27
CA ARG A 7 13.82 -12.29 -4.21
C ARG A 7 13.74 -11.54 -2.89
N PHE A 8 14.82 -10.84 -2.50
CA PHE A 8 14.83 -10.01 -1.30
C PHE A 8 13.79 -8.89 -1.37
N LEU A 9 13.71 -8.15 -2.48
CA LEU A 9 12.73 -7.08 -2.66
C LEU A 9 11.29 -7.60 -2.61
N VAL A 10 11.03 -8.75 -3.23
CA VAL A 10 9.70 -9.40 -3.17
C VAL A 10 9.35 -9.73 -1.71
N GLN A 11 10.23 -10.39 -0.98
CA GLN A 11 10.00 -10.78 0.42
C GLN A 11 9.77 -9.57 1.33
N VAL A 12 10.60 -8.53 1.23
CA VAL A 12 10.44 -7.30 2.02
C VAL A 12 9.10 -6.61 1.68
N THR A 13 8.72 -6.60 0.40
CA THR A 13 7.44 -6.01 -0.01
C THR A 13 6.26 -6.82 0.52
N GLU A 14 6.31 -8.15 0.50
CA GLU A 14 5.29 -9.02 1.08
C GLU A 14 5.14 -8.78 2.58
N MET A 15 6.26 -8.69 3.31
CA MET A 15 6.24 -8.35 4.73
C MET A 15 5.63 -6.96 4.97
N GLY A 16 6.02 -5.97 4.17
CA GLY A 16 5.45 -4.62 4.24
C GLY A 16 3.94 -4.60 3.98
N LEU A 17 3.45 -5.37 3.01
CA LEU A 17 2.02 -5.50 2.72
C LEU A 17 1.25 -6.12 3.89
N LEU A 18 1.79 -7.15 4.53
CA LEU A 18 1.19 -7.74 5.73
C LEU A 18 1.13 -6.74 6.89
N LEU A 19 2.18 -5.94 7.08
CA LEU A 19 2.20 -4.89 8.10
C LEU A 19 1.18 -3.78 7.80
N ILE A 20 1.03 -3.36 6.54
CA ILE A 20 0.01 -2.40 6.13
C ILE A 20 -1.39 -2.95 6.40
N ALA A 21 -1.65 -4.23 6.07
CA ALA A 21 -2.93 -4.86 6.33
C ALA A 21 -3.26 -4.87 7.84
N LEU A 22 -2.29 -5.26 8.68
CA LEU A 22 -2.43 -5.24 10.14
C LEU A 22 -2.69 -3.81 10.66
N ALA A 23 -1.93 -2.84 10.17
CA ALA A 23 -2.06 -1.43 10.53
C ALA A 23 -3.44 -0.85 10.20
N VAL A 24 -3.98 -1.21 9.04
CA VAL A 24 -5.33 -0.78 8.63
C VAL A 24 -6.38 -1.37 9.57
N VAL A 25 -6.31 -2.66 9.86
CA VAL A 25 -7.25 -3.31 10.79
C VAL A 25 -7.17 -2.68 12.19
N ALA A 26 -5.95 -2.51 12.72
CA ALA A 26 -5.74 -1.90 14.02
C ALA A 26 -6.22 -0.43 14.06
N GLY A 27 -5.92 0.35 13.03
CA GLY A 27 -6.32 1.76 12.94
C GLY A 27 -7.84 1.95 12.83
N VAL A 28 -8.54 1.03 12.17
CA VAL A 28 -10.01 1.04 12.10
C VAL A 28 -10.65 0.70 13.46
N ILE A 29 -10.07 -0.25 14.21
CA ILE A 29 -10.62 -0.69 15.51
C ILE A 29 -10.34 0.33 16.62
N VAL A 30 -9.10 0.82 16.71
CA VAL A 30 -8.62 1.65 17.82
C VAL A 30 -8.79 3.15 17.54
N GLY A 31 -8.89 3.53 16.26
CA GLY A 31 -8.96 4.91 15.80
C GLY A 31 -7.62 5.43 15.26
N PRO A 32 -7.64 6.40 14.33
CA PRO A 32 -6.43 7.00 13.76
C PRO A 32 -5.53 7.63 14.83
N GLY A 33 -4.21 7.47 14.71
CA GLY A 33 -3.24 8.07 15.64
C GLY A 33 -3.08 7.38 17.00
N ASN A 34 -3.96 6.45 17.36
CA ASN A 34 -3.90 5.72 18.64
C ASN A 34 -3.14 4.38 18.55
N VAL A 35 -2.65 4.01 17.37
CA VAL A 35 -1.88 2.78 17.16
C VAL A 35 -0.37 3.11 17.09
N PRO A 36 0.45 2.58 18.00
CA PRO A 36 1.90 2.81 17.98
C PRO A 36 2.52 2.33 16.67
N PHE A 37 3.50 3.07 16.15
CA PHE A 37 4.28 2.76 14.93
C PHE A 37 3.53 2.75 13.59
N VAL A 38 2.19 2.69 13.56
CA VAL A 38 1.40 2.57 12.32
C VAL A 38 0.19 3.51 12.24
N GLY A 39 0.11 4.51 13.13
CA GLY A 39 -1.06 5.38 13.31
C GLY A 39 -1.50 6.20 12.08
N GLU A 40 -0.61 6.45 11.13
CA GLU A 40 -0.90 7.25 9.93
C GLU A 40 -1.18 6.42 8.67
N VAL A 41 -1.06 5.09 8.73
CA VAL A 41 -1.17 4.22 7.53
C VAL A 41 -2.53 4.38 6.84
N VAL A 42 -3.61 4.44 7.62
CA VAL A 42 -4.98 4.61 7.09
C VAL A 42 -5.13 5.99 6.42
N SER A 43 -4.60 7.04 7.02
CA SER A 43 -4.67 8.40 6.45
C SER A 43 -3.85 8.51 5.17
N ASN A 44 -2.64 7.96 5.15
CA ASN A 44 -1.79 7.96 3.96
C ASN A 44 -2.43 7.16 2.81
N LEU A 45 -3.02 5.99 3.11
CA LEU A 45 -3.70 5.18 2.10
C LEU A 45 -4.93 5.89 1.53
N THR A 46 -5.76 6.48 2.38
CA THR A 46 -6.95 7.21 1.94
C THR A 46 -6.60 8.47 1.15
N ALA A 47 -5.54 9.20 1.53
CA ALA A 47 -5.03 10.34 0.78
C ALA A 47 -4.54 9.93 -0.62
N LEU A 48 -3.82 8.81 -0.73
CA LEU A 48 -3.40 8.27 -2.03
C LEU A 48 -4.61 7.91 -2.90
N ILE A 49 -5.58 7.17 -2.37
CA ILE A 49 -6.80 6.81 -3.10
C ILE A 49 -7.55 8.07 -3.56
N LYS A 50 -7.66 9.07 -2.69
CA LYS A 50 -8.29 10.34 -3.02
C LYS A 50 -7.54 11.06 -4.15
N SER A 51 -6.21 11.13 -4.11
CA SER A 51 -5.41 11.76 -5.18
C SER A 51 -5.58 11.07 -6.53
N LEU A 52 -5.75 9.74 -6.53
CA LEU A 52 -6.03 8.97 -7.73
C LEU A 52 -7.44 9.28 -8.25
N GLY A 53 -8.44 9.36 -7.37
CA GLY A 53 -9.81 9.75 -7.74
C GLY A 53 -9.90 11.18 -8.29
N ASP A 54 -9.25 12.14 -7.62
CA ASP A 54 -9.23 13.56 -8.01
C ASP A 54 -8.55 13.78 -9.38
N SER A 55 -7.66 12.87 -9.78
CA SER A 55 -6.96 12.91 -11.08
C SER A 55 -7.81 12.40 -12.26
N GLY A 56 -9.04 11.92 -12.00
CA GLY A 56 -9.97 11.45 -13.04
C GLY A 56 -9.39 10.33 -13.91
N ILE A 57 -9.38 10.52 -15.24
CA ILE A 57 -8.91 9.51 -16.22
C ILE A 57 -7.44 9.16 -16.00
N VAL A 58 -6.59 10.15 -15.65
CA VAL A 58 -5.16 9.91 -15.39
C VAL A 58 -4.98 9.00 -14.18
N GLY A 59 -5.82 9.19 -13.15
CA GLY A 59 -5.85 8.32 -11.97
C GLY A 59 -6.24 6.88 -12.32
N LEU A 60 -7.25 6.69 -13.18
CA LEU A 60 -7.66 5.35 -13.64
C LEU A 60 -6.55 4.64 -14.43
N ILE A 61 -5.83 5.37 -15.28
CA ILE A 61 -4.68 4.81 -16.02
C ILE A 61 -3.58 4.38 -15.03
N ALA A 62 -3.27 5.22 -14.04
CA ALA A 62 -2.29 4.90 -13.01
C ALA A 62 -2.69 3.63 -12.23
N VAL A 63 -3.95 3.53 -11.80
CA VAL A 63 -4.48 2.33 -11.13
C VAL A 63 -4.37 1.10 -12.03
N GLY A 64 -4.71 1.21 -13.31
CA GLY A 64 -4.59 0.12 -14.28
C GLY A 64 -3.15 -0.40 -14.42
N ILE A 65 -2.18 0.51 -14.47
CA ILE A 65 -0.74 0.15 -14.51
C ILE A 65 -0.32 -0.55 -13.22
N ILE A 66 -0.74 -0.04 -12.06
CA ILE A 66 -0.43 -0.65 -10.75
C ILE A 66 -0.98 -2.08 -10.69
N ILE A 67 -2.26 -2.28 -11.04
CA ILE A 67 -2.88 -3.60 -11.05
C ILE A 67 -2.13 -4.54 -12.02
N TRP A 68 -1.80 -4.07 -13.22
CA TRP A 68 -1.05 -4.88 -14.19
C TRP A 68 0.34 -5.30 -13.66
N LEU A 69 1.06 -4.39 -12.98
CA LEU A 69 2.35 -4.70 -12.35
C LEU A 69 2.22 -5.69 -11.20
N LEU A 70 1.17 -5.58 -10.37
CA LEU A 70 0.94 -6.48 -9.24
C LEU A 70 0.48 -7.86 -9.68
N SER A 71 -0.34 -7.95 -10.73
CA SER A 71 -0.80 -9.22 -11.32
C SER A 71 0.30 -9.99 -12.05
N LYS A 72 1.43 -9.34 -12.35
CA LYS A 72 2.60 -9.95 -13.01
C LYS A 72 3.65 -10.46 -12.03
N ARG A 73 3.37 -10.38 -10.72
CA ARG A 73 4.19 -10.99 -9.67
C ARG A 73 4.10 -12.51 -9.71
#